data_AF-A0AAV5HPF3-F1
#
_entry.id   AF-A0AAV5HPF3-F1
#
_cell.length_a   1.000
_cell.length_b   1.000
_cell.length_c   1.000
_cell.angle_alpha   90.00
_cell.angle_beta   90.00
_cell.angle_gamma   90.00
#
_symmetry.space_group_name_H-M   'P 1'
#
loop_
_entity.id
_entity.type
_entity.pdbx_description
1 polymer ?
#
loop_
_entity_poly.entity_id
_entity_poly.type
_entity_poly.pdbx_seq_one_letter_code
_entity_poly.pdbx_strand_id
1 'polypeptide(L)'
;MSMVALWCVQDSPEARPPMSAVVKMLEGGVEIKPPPKPFHYLFSIEMNAVNPTAGSSFSSIEESDSYWYKGTTPIMSKHEIQIASS
;
A
#
# COMPACT_ATOMS: atom_id res chain seq x y z
N MET A 1 8.73 -4.29 13.78
CA MET A 1 8.50 -5.00 12.50
C MET A 1 7.91 -4.13 11.38
N SER A 2 7.11 -3.09 11.68
CA SER A 2 6.53 -2.19 10.65
C SER A 2 7.56 -1.53 9.73
N MET A 3 8.75 -1.19 10.23
CA MET A 3 9.81 -0.57 9.44
C MET A 3 10.31 -1.47 8.29
N VAL A 4 10.37 -2.79 8.53
CA VAL A 4 10.75 -3.77 7.49
C VAL A 4 9.68 -3.81 6.41
N ALA A 5 8.41 -3.81 6.79
CA ALA A 5 7.30 -3.76 5.83
C ALA A 5 7.37 -2.50 4.95
N LEU A 6 7.69 -1.34 5.53
CA LEU A 6 7.84 -0.08 4.79
C LEU A 6 9.02 -0.10 3.79
N TRP A 7 10.08 -0.87 4.06
CA TRP A 7 11.16 -1.11 3.09
C TRP A 7 10.74 -2.06 1.95
N CYS A 8 9.87 -3.04 2.22
CA CYS A 8 9.42 -4.00 1.22
C CYS A 8 8.43 -3.42 0.20
N VAL A 9 7.66 -2.40 0.60
CA VAL A 9 6.60 -1.80 -0.23
C VAL A 9 7.04 -0.56 -1.01
N GLN A 10 8.35 -0.33 -1.15
CA GLN A 10 8.87 0.81 -1.92
C GLN A 10 8.41 0.77 -3.39
N ASP A 11 8.00 1.93 -3.92
CA ASP A 11 7.59 2.12 -5.31
C ASP A 11 8.70 1.65 -6.28
N SER A 12 9.96 2.02 -6.01
CA SER A 12 11.11 1.56 -6.80
C SER A 12 11.54 0.15 -6.37
N PRO A 13 11.65 -0.82 -7.30
CA PRO A 13 12.10 -2.17 -6.98
C PRO A 13 13.54 -2.19 -6.46
N GLU A 14 14.40 -1.30 -6.96
CA GLU A 14 15.81 -1.19 -6.58
C GLU A 14 16.00 -0.71 -5.14
N ALA A 15 15.00 -0.01 -4.60
CA ALA A 15 15.02 0.46 -3.21
C ALA A 15 14.61 -0.63 -2.21
N ARG A 16 14.08 -1.77 -2.67
CA ARG A 16 13.66 -2.87 -1.80
C ARG A 16 14.88 -3.68 -1.37
N PRO A 17 15.01 -4.01 -0.08
CA PRO A 17 16.12 -4.82 0.39
C PRO A 17 16.00 -6.28 -0.12
N PRO A 18 17.12 -6.96 -0.37
CA PRO A 18 17.11 -8.38 -0.69
C PRO A 18 16.60 -9.21 0.49
N MET A 19 16.05 -10.40 0.23
CA MET A 19 15.48 -11.24 1.29
C MET A 19 16.49 -11.60 2.39
N SER A 20 17.76 -11.78 2.04
CA SER A 20 18.83 -12.01 3.03
C SER A 20 18.99 -10.84 4.01
N ALA A 21 18.77 -9.60 3.57
CA ALA A 21 18.77 -8.43 4.44
C ALA A 21 17.47 -8.36 5.25
N VAL A 22 16.31 -8.62 4.64
CA VAL A 22 15.00 -8.66 5.32
C VAL A 22 15.03 -9.64 6.50
N VAL A 23 15.56 -10.85 6.31
CA VAL A 23 15.68 -11.85 7.38
C VAL A 23 16.56 -11.32 8.53
N LYS A 24 17.73 -10.75 8.23
CA LYS A 24 18.61 -10.15 9.25
C LYS A 24 17.95 -9.00 10.02
N MET A 25 17.15 -8.19 9.32
CA MET A 25 16.37 -7.11 9.93
C MET A 25 15.28 -7.65 10.86
N LEU A 26 14.65 -8.77 10.50
CA LEU A 26 13.61 -9.44 11.31
C LEU A 26 14.21 -10.19 12.52
N GLU A 27 15.40 -10.74 12.38
CA GLU A 27 16.16 -11.38 13.47
C GLU A 27 16.69 -10.37 14.50
N GLY A 28 16.62 -9.07 14.20
CA GLY A 28 17.01 -8.00 15.12
C GLY A 28 18.52 -7.75 15.20
N GLY A 29 19.31 -8.36 14.31
CA GLY A 29 20.77 -8.20 14.27
C GLY A 29 21.25 -6.89 13.63
N VAL A 30 20.34 -6.07 13.11
CA VAL A 30 20.66 -4.84 12.38
C VAL A 30 19.70 -3.72 12.77
N GLU A 31 20.24 -2.54 13.05
CA GLU A 31 19.44 -1.33 13.27
C GLU A 31 18.79 -0.88 11.96
N ILE A 32 17.46 -0.72 11.97
CA ILE A 32 16.69 -0.37 10.77
C ILE A 32 16.46 1.14 10.74
N LYS A 33 17.04 1.80 9.74
CA LYS A 33 16.77 3.22 9.46
C LYS A 33 15.36 3.41 8.88
N PRO A 34 14.74 4.58 9.08
CA PRO A 34 13.50 4.93 8.41
C PRO A 34 13.67 4.85 6.87
N PRO A 35 12.81 4.11 6.17
CA PRO A 35 12.85 4.05 4.72
C PRO A 35 12.42 5.39 4.10
N PRO A 36 12.84 5.65 2.85
CA PRO A 36 12.26 6.73 2.05
C PRO A 36 10.74 6.55 1.91
N LYS A 37 10.00 7.64 1.69
CA LYS A 37 8.53 7.59 1.61
C LYS A 37 8.09 6.68 0.46
N PRO A 38 7.43 5.54 0.73
CA PRO A 38 7.17 4.53 -0.29
C PRO A 38 6.10 4.94 -1.30
N PHE A 39 5.30 5.98 -1.05
CA PHE A 39 4.13 6.33 -1.85
C PHE A 39 4.23 7.75 -2.42
N HIS A 40 4.99 7.93 -3.49
CA HIS A 40 5.17 9.25 -4.10
C HIS A 40 3.90 9.76 -4.80
N TYR A 41 3.07 8.85 -5.32
CA TYR A 41 1.84 9.18 -6.04
C TYR A 41 0.74 9.76 -5.13
N LEU A 42 0.70 9.37 -3.85
CA LEU A 42 -0.29 9.89 -2.89
C LEU A 42 -0.10 11.39 -2.61
N PHE A 43 1.14 11.87 -2.60
CA PHE A 43 1.43 13.31 -2.46
C PHE A 43 1.03 14.13 -3.70
N SER A 44 1.01 13.50 -4.88
CA SER A 44 0.57 14.16 -6.11
C SER A 44 -0.95 14.38 -6.14
N ILE A 45 -1.70 13.52 -5.44
CA ILE A 45 -3.15 13.68 -5.24
C ILE A 45 -3.44 14.87 -4.30
N GLU A 46 -2.60 15.07 -3.27
CA GLU A 46 -2.72 16.16 -2.29
C GLU A 46 -2.57 17.56 -2.92
N MET A 47 -1.70 17.73 -3.92
CA MET A 47 -1.47 19.05 -4.55
C MET A 47 -2.59 19.49 -5.51
N ASN A 48 -3.43 18.57 -5.97
CA ASN A 48 -4.60 18.90 -6.81
C ASN A 48 -5.86 19.20 -5.98
N ALA A 49 -5.78 19.14 -4.66
CA ALA A 49 -6.90 19.37 -3.74
C ALA A 49 -6.63 20.56 -2.80
N VAL A 50 -6.29 21.74 -3.36
CA VAL A 50 -6.25 22.97 -2.57
C VAL A 50 -7.67 23.50 -2.39
N ASN A 51 -8.28 23.18 -1.26
CA ASN A 51 -9.23 24.03 -0.53
C ASN A 51 -9.00 23.78 0.97
N PRO A 52 -8.40 24.73 1.72
CA PRO A 52 -7.93 24.49 3.08
C PRO A 52 -9.07 24.72 4.08
N THR A 53 -9.60 23.65 4.68
CA THR A 53 -10.38 23.75 5.91
C THR A 53 -9.96 22.65 6.88
N ALA A 54 -9.33 23.09 7.96
CA ALA A 54 -9.22 22.49 9.29
C ALA A 54 -9.51 20.98 9.45
N GLY A 55 -8.53 20.27 10.03
CA GLY A 55 -8.81 19.10 10.87
C GLY A 55 -8.03 17.87 10.45
N SER A 56 -7.17 17.40 11.36
CA SER A 56 -6.73 16.01 11.44
C SER A 56 -7.93 15.09 11.23
N SER A 57 -8.06 14.53 10.04
CA SER A 57 -8.96 13.41 9.79
C SER A 57 -8.08 12.17 9.82
N PHE A 58 -7.88 11.62 11.02
CA PHE A 58 -7.88 10.16 11.10
C PHE A 58 -9.27 9.79 10.55
N SER A 59 -9.32 9.45 9.26
CA SER A 59 -10.49 8.78 8.75
C SER A 59 -10.45 7.44 9.44
N SER A 60 -11.28 7.26 10.46
CA SER A 60 -11.77 5.94 10.83
C SER A 60 -11.96 5.20 9.52
N ILE A 61 -11.20 4.12 9.31
CA ILE A 61 -11.57 3.15 8.30
C ILE A 61 -12.86 2.57 8.86
N GLU A 62 -13.99 3.25 8.63
CA GLU A 62 -15.22 2.53 8.42
C GLU A 62 -14.93 1.66 7.23
N GLU A 63 -15.03 0.37 7.49
CA GLU A 63 -14.98 -0.76 6.58
C GLU A 63 -15.82 -0.44 5.32
N SER A 64 -15.22 0.33 4.42
CA SER A 64 -15.76 0.59 3.10
C SER A 64 -15.45 -0.66 2.32
N ASP A 65 -16.41 -1.59 2.38
CA ASP A 65 -16.62 -2.68 1.43
C ASP A 65 -15.91 -2.33 0.12
N SER A 66 -14.74 -2.92 -0.15
CA SER A 66 -13.97 -2.49 -1.31
C SER A 66 -14.77 -2.86 -2.55
N TYR A 67 -15.32 -1.86 -3.23
CA TYR A 67 -16.07 -2.00 -4.48
C TYR A 67 -15.30 -2.81 -5.55
N TRP A 68 -13.98 -2.97 -5.37
CA TRP A 68 -13.07 -3.78 -6.17
C TRP A 68 -13.50 -5.25 -6.33
N TYR A 69 -14.21 -5.85 -5.36
CA TYR A 69 -14.69 -7.23 -5.48
C TYR A 69 -16.17 -7.37 -5.84
N LYS A 70 -16.96 -6.28 -5.81
CA LYS A 70 -18.41 -6.36 -6.12
C LYS A 70 -18.74 -6.15 -7.60
N GLY A 71 -17.79 -5.66 -8.40
CA GLY A 71 -17.99 -5.42 -9.82
C GLY A 71 -17.35 -6.49 -10.69
N THR A 72 -18.08 -7.00 -11.68
CA THR A 72 -17.48 -7.76 -12.78
C THR A 72 -16.47 -6.87 -13.51
N THR A 73 -15.19 -7.24 -13.47
CA THR A 73 -14.16 -6.48 -14.19
C THR A 73 -14.25 -6.77 -15.70
N PRO A 74 -13.79 -5.88 -16.59
CA PRO A 74 -13.78 -6.13 -18.04
C PRO A 74 -13.04 -7.41 -18.43
N ILE A 75 -12.06 -7.83 -17.62
CA ILE A 75 -11.33 -9.08 -17.84
C ILE A 75 -12.18 -10.31 -17.47
N MET A 76 -13.09 -10.20 -16.49
CA MET A 76 -14.02 -11.26 -16.13
C MET A 76 -15.08 -11.48 -17.20
N SER A 77 -15.62 -10.41 -17.80
CA SER A 77 -16.58 -10.56 -18.91
C SER A 77 -15.94 -11.11 -20.18
N LYS A 78 -14.69 -10.73 -20.47
CA LYS A 78 -13.94 -11.22 -21.63
C LYS A 78 -13.65 -12.72 -21.58
N HIS A 79 -13.46 -13.28 -20.38
CA HIS A 79 -13.09 -14.69 -20.19
C HIS A 79 -14.17 -15.49 -19.45
N GLU A 80 -15.39 -14.94 -19.35
CA GLU A 80 -16.55 -15.58 -18.70
C GLU A 80 -16.26 -16.11 -17.28
N ILE A 81 -15.44 -15.38 -16.54
CA ILE A 81 -15.02 -15.78 -15.19
C ILE A 81 -16.17 -15.54 -14.22
N GLN A 82 -16.64 -16.61 -13.57
CA GLN A 82 -17.67 -16.56 -12.53
C GLN A 82 -17.05 -16.46 -11.14
N ILE A 83 -17.73 -15.76 -10.24
CA ILE A 83 -17.34 -15.68 -8.83
C ILE A 83 -17.92 -16.90 -8.12
N ALA A 84 -17.09 -17.64 -7.38
CA ALA A 84 -17.56 -18.72 -6.53
C ALA A 84 -18.25 -18.14 -5.29
N SER A 85 -19.47 -18.61 -4.99
CA SER A 85 -20.09 -18.36 -3.69
C SER A 85 -19.43 -19.24 -2.63
N SER A 86 -19.14 -18.67 -1.48
CA SER A 86 -18.86 -19.40 -0.24
C SER A 86 -20.12 -20.03 0.34
#